data_AF-A0A151I4C4-F1
#
_entry.id   AF-A0A151I4C4-F1
#
_cell.length_a   1.000
_cell.length_b   1.000
_cell.length_c   1.000
_cell.angle_alpha   90.00
_cell.angle_beta   90.00
_cell.angle_gamma   90.00
#
_symmetry.space_group_name_H-M   'P 1'
#
loop_
_entity.id
_entity.type
_entity.pdbx_description
1 polymer ?
#
loop_
_entity_poly.entity_id
_entity_poly.type
_entity_poly.pdbx_seq_one_letter_code
_entity_poly.pdbx_strand_id
1 'polypeptide(L)'
;MQTDKNDSAIIEVYDGTVRLLATVKVRNGTLPQSVTSTGHNLFIKFIAEPRTNALVFVRVSSGYKKTYDLNVTGSTITSNNGRGIIVEKLRSALHIHETSVSDNNHVAGVHVLGGAMDVNITDSRIAYNQGDGVNITVTGGNRNVSRSSISSNSGYGFAVWLNDSLATEYVYFNQSTVIEYSQILSNKDIGVLESRK
;
A
#
# COMPACT_ATOMS: atom_id res chain seq x y z
N MET A 1 -11.97 -9.41 9.34
CA MET A 1 -13.29 -9.22 9.98
C MET A 1 -14.17 -10.41 9.61
N GLN A 2 -15.09 -10.79 10.48
CA GLN A 2 -16.10 -11.82 10.21
C GLN A 2 -17.47 -11.31 10.67
N THR A 3 -18.52 -11.60 9.92
CA THR A 3 -19.90 -11.24 10.27
C THR A 3 -20.88 -12.26 9.68
N ASP A 4 -21.98 -12.52 10.37
CA ASP A 4 -23.10 -13.33 9.84
C ASP A 4 -23.94 -12.56 8.81
N LYS A 5 -23.98 -11.24 8.93
CA LYS A 5 -24.66 -10.32 8.02
C LYS A 5 -23.70 -9.21 7.58
N ASN A 6 -23.43 -9.13 6.28
CA ASN A 6 -22.59 -8.07 5.73
C ASN A 6 -23.25 -6.70 5.92
N ASP A 7 -22.43 -5.69 6.18
CA ASP A 7 -22.80 -4.27 6.27
C ASP A 7 -23.79 -3.91 7.39
N SER A 8 -24.13 -4.85 8.27
CA SER A 8 -24.98 -4.59 9.45
C SER A 8 -24.21 -4.10 10.68
N ALA A 9 -22.89 -3.97 10.56
CA ALA A 9 -22.05 -3.30 11.55
C ALA A 9 -21.06 -2.35 10.88
N ILE A 10 -20.66 -1.32 11.61
CA ILE A 10 -19.78 -0.25 11.17
C ILE A 10 -18.75 0.03 12.26
N ILE A 11 -17.52 0.30 11.83
CA ILE A 11 -16.44 0.81 12.68
C ILE A 11 -16.13 2.22 12.24
N GLU A 12 -16.14 3.16 13.17
CA GLU A 12 -15.69 4.52 12.96
C GLU A 12 -14.43 4.75 13.80
N VAL A 13 -13.37 5.29 13.17
CA VAL A 13 -12.11 5.62 13.84
C VAL A 13 -11.94 7.13 13.78
N TYR A 14 -11.69 7.76 14.93
CA TYR A 14 -11.54 9.20 15.07
C TYR A 14 -10.17 9.55 15.67
N ASP A 15 -9.63 10.68 15.21
CA ASP A 15 -8.53 11.39 15.86
C ASP A 15 -9.11 12.25 16.99
N GLY A 16 -8.84 11.86 18.23
CA GLY A 16 -9.57 12.32 19.40
C GLY A 16 -11.06 11.98 19.27
N THR A 17 -11.93 12.91 19.66
CA THR A 17 -13.39 12.73 19.62
C THR A 17 -14.07 13.46 18.46
N VAL A 18 -13.29 14.16 17.62
CA VAL A 18 -13.84 15.20 16.73
C VAL A 18 -13.63 14.88 15.25
N ARG A 19 -12.43 14.41 14.87
CA ARG A 19 -12.10 14.23 13.45
C ARG A 19 -12.20 12.77 13.06
N LEU A 20 -13.19 12.42 12.23
CA LEU A 20 -13.31 11.10 11.63
C LEU A 20 -12.13 10.83 10.69
N LEU A 21 -11.42 9.72 10.93
CA LEU A 21 -10.31 9.22 10.10
C LEU A 21 -10.77 8.14 9.12
N ALA A 22 -11.69 7.28 9.55
CA ALA A 22 -12.18 6.16 8.76
C ALA A 22 -13.58 5.72 9.18
N THR A 23 -14.37 5.29 8.21
CA THR A 23 -15.62 4.55 8.41
C THR A 23 -15.56 3.26 7.62
N VAL A 24 -15.67 2.13 8.30
CA VAL A 24 -15.56 0.79 7.71
C VAL A 24 -16.85 0.04 7.96
N LYS A 25 -17.53 -0.36 6.88
CA LYS A 25 -18.60 -1.36 6.99
C LYS A 25 -17.98 -2.73 7.22
N VAL A 26 -18.47 -3.43 8.24
CA VAL A 26 -18.04 -4.79 8.56
C VAL A 26 -18.62 -5.73 7.51
N ARG A 27 -17.74 -6.30 6.68
CA ARG A 27 -18.09 -7.20 5.59
C ARG A 27 -17.07 -8.33 5.52
N ASN A 28 -17.53 -9.54 5.23
CA ASN A 28 -16.64 -10.67 4.99
C ASN A 28 -15.76 -10.42 3.77
N GLY A 29 -14.49 -10.82 3.87
CA GLY A 29 -13.53 -10.70 2.78
C GLY A 29 -12.98 -9.30 2.54
N THR A 30 -13.33 -8.29 3.34
CA THR A 30 -12.77 -6.94 3.15
C THR A 30 -11.50 -6.70 3.97
N LEU A 31 -10.63 -5.86 3.41
CA LEU A 31 -9.31 -5.48 3.87
C LEU A 31 -9.24 -3.95 3.98
N PRO A 32 -9.59 -3.37 5.14
CA PRO A 32 -9.54 -1.92 5.33
C PRO A 32 -8.12 -1.38 5.40
N GLN A 33 -7.94 -0.17 4.87
CA GLN A 33 -6.75 0.63 5.06
C GLN A 33 -6.49 0.87 6.55
N SER A 34 -5.21 0.89 6.93
CA SER A 34 -4.81 1.41 8.24
C SER A 34 -4.84 2.93 8.26
N VAL A 35 -5.33 3.52 9.36
CA VAL A 35 -5.30 4.97 9.58
C VAL A 35 -4.32 5.34 10.69
N THR A 36 -3.90 6.59 10.70
CA THR A 36 -2.96 7.13 11.68
C THR A 36 -3.53 8.42 12.26
N SER A 37 -3.59 8.50 13.59
CA SER A 37 -3.91 9.74 14.31
C SER A 37 -2.74 10.70 14.22
N THR A 38 -3.03 11.99 14.11
CA THR A 38 -2.05 13.05 14.32
C THR A 38 -2.15 13.66 15.72
N GLY A 39 -3.27 13.42 16.42
CA GLY A 39 -3.45 13.77 17.82
C GLY A 39 -2.97 12.71 18.80
N HIS A 40 -3.18 12.99 20.09
CA HIS A 40 -2.69 12.17 21.20
C HIS A 40 -3.59 10.97 21.53
N ASN A 41 -4.83 10.95 21.05
CA ASN A 41 -5.84 9.95 21.40
C ASN A 41 -6.52 9.43 20.12
N LEU A 42 -6.84 8.13 20.11
CA LEU A 42 -7.69 7.51 19.09
C LEU A 42 -9.01 7.09 19.74
N PHE A 43 -10.13 7.43 19.13
CA PHE A 43 -11.44 6.95 19.55
C PHE A 43 -12.01 6.00 18.49
N ILE A 44 -12.39 4.79 18.90
CA ILE A 44 -12.93 3.76 18.00
C ILE A 44 -14.35 3.44 18.45
N LYS A 45 -15.29 3.57 17.53
CA LYS A 45 -16.71 3.29 17.76
C LYS A 45 -17.13 2.11 16.91
N PHE A 46 -17.75 1.12 17.55
CA PHE A 46 -18.38 -0.02 16.90
C PHE A 46 -19.90 0.12 17.01
N ILE A 47 -20.59 0.07 15.89
CA ILE A 47 -22.04 0.21 15.77
C ILE A 47 -22.56 -1.01 15.05
N ALA A 48 -23.56 -1.70 15.61
CA ALA A 48 -24.16 -2.88 14.99
C ALA A 48 -25.68 -2.81 15.06
N GLU A 49 -26.35 -3.28 14.01
CA GLU A 49 -27.79 -3.53 14.02
C GLU A 49 -28.13 -4.63 15.04
N PRO A 50 -29.33 -4.59 15.65
CA PRO A 50 -29.78 -5.63 16.56
C PRO A 50 -29.65 -7.03 15.93
N ARG A 51 -29.19 -8.00 16.73
CA ARG A 51 -28.99 -9.41 16.34
C ARG A 51 -27.93 -9.63 15.24
N THR A 52 -26.97 -8.73 15.10
CA THR A 52 -25.76 -8.96 14.28
C THR A 52 -24.68 -9.68 15.10
N ASN A 53 -24.11 -10.77 14.59
CA ASN A 53 -22.92 -11.38 15.14
C ASN A 53 -21.70 -11.02 14.29
N ALA A 54 -20.83 -10.17 14.82
CA ALA A 54 -19.63 -9.73 14.14
C ALA A 54 -18.39 -9.83 15.03
N LEU A 55 -17.27 -10.23 14.43
CA LEU A 55 -15.95 -10.29 15.03
C LEU A 55 -14.98 -9.40 14.25
N VAL A 56 -14.41 -8.43 14.94
CA VAL A 56 -13.43 -7.51 14.37
C VAL A 56 -12.16 -7.50 15.23
N PHE A 57 -11.03 -7.76 14.59
CA PHE A 57 -9.72 -7.60 15.17
C PHE A 57 -9.17 -6.21 14.83
N VAL A 58 -8.81 -5.46 15.87
CA VAL A 58 -8.18 -4.14 15.73
C VAL A 58 -6.78 -4.23 16.31
N ARG A 59 -5.78 -3.86 15.51
CA ARG A 59 -4.39 -3.69 15.97
C ARG A 59 -4.10 -2.21 16.08
N VAL A 60 -3.75 -1.77 17.29
CA VAL A 60 -3.34 -0.38 17.56
C VAL A 60 -1.86 -0.38 17.91
N SER A 61 -1.12 0.56 17.33
CA SER A 61 0.29 0.79 17.62
C SER A 61 0.53 2.29 17.78
N SER A 62 1.30 2.68 18.80
CA SER A 62 1.76 4.05 19.00
C SER A 62 3.23 4.18 18.64
N GLY A 63 3.61 5.25 17.93
CA GLY A 63 4.99 5.54 17.62
C GLY A 63 5.13 6.85 16.84
N TYR A 64 6.36 7.32 16.67
CA TYR A 64 6.67 8.54 15.91
C TYR A 64 6.44 8.37 14.41
N LYS A 65 6.35 7.13 13.93
CA LYS A 65 6.11 6.78 12.54
C LYS A 65 4.99 5.75 12.48
N LYS A 66 4.29 5.73 11.36
CA LYS A 66 3.36 4.64 11.05
C LYS A 66 4.11 3.31 11.07
N THR A 67 3.54 2.30 11.71
CA THR A 67 4.11 0.95 11.74
C THR A 67 4.16 0.39 10.32
N TYR A 68 5.32 -0.12 9.90
CA TYR A 68 5.46 -0.83 8.64
C TYR A 68 5.16 -2.31 8.84
N ASP A 69 4.50 -2.94 7.88
CA ASP A 69 4.41 -4.41 7.87
C ASP A 69 5.71 -5.01 7.34
N LEU A 70 6.34 -4.31 6.37
CA LEU A 70 7.66 -4.65 5.87
C LEU A 70 8.50 -3.37 5.74
N ASN A 71 9.69 -3.41 6.33
CA ASN A 71 10.72 -2.40 6.16
C ASN A 71 11.97 -3.05 5.55
N VAL A 72 12.38 -2.57 4.37
CA VAL A 72 13.62 -2.96 3.70
C VAL A 72 14.52 -1.72 3.68
N THR A 73 15.62 -1.76 4.42
CA THR A 73 16.52 -0.61 4.55
C THR A 73 17.96 -1.03 4.33
N GLY A 74 18.76 -0.21 3.64
CA GLY A 74 20.21 -0.42 3.50
C GLY A 74 20.57 -1.74 2.82
N SER A 75 19.72 -2.22 1.91
CA SER A 75 19.79 -3.57 1.36
C SER A 75 20.15 -3.57 -0.12
N THR A 76 20.75 -4.67 -0.59
CA THR A 76 20.97 -4.94 -2.02
C THR A 76 20.24 -6.23 -2.40
N ILE A 77 19.27 -6.12 -3.30
CA ILE A 77 18.45 -7.22 -3.79
C ILE A 77 18.69 -7.33 -5.29
N THR A 78 19.46 -8.34 -5.69
CA THR A 78 19.90 -8.46 -7.08
C THR A 78 19.89 -9.89 -7.59
N SER A 79 19.76 -10.03 -8.91
CA SER A 79 19.98 -11.29 -9.64
C SER A 79 19.04 -12.43 -9.20
N ASN A 80 17.83 -12.09 -8.77
CA ASN A 80 16.82 -13.11 -8.50
C ASN A 80 16.21 -13.59 -9.81
N ASN A 81 16.00 -14.90 -9.96
CA ASN A 81 15.25 -15.47 -11.09
C ASN A 81 13.72 -15.21 -11.00
N GLY A 82 13.31 -14.33 -10.09
CA GLY A 82 11.93 -13.97 -9.78
C GLY A 82 11.77 -12.45 -9.72
N ARG A 83 10.81 -11.99 -8.91
CA ARG A 83 10.66 -10.57 -8.58
C ARG A 83 11.73 -10.19 -7.55
N GLY A 84 12.10 -8.91 -7.47
CA GLY A 84 13.03 -8.43 -6.44
C GLY A 84 12.38 -8.43 -5.06
N ILE A 85 11.47 -7.48 -4.83
CA ILE A 85 10.62 -7.41 -3.64
C ILE A 85 9.19 -7.67 -4.09
N ILE A 86 8.54 -8.70 -3.54
CA ILE A 86 7.09 -8.89 -3.70
C ILE A 86 6.41 -8.79 -2.34
N VAL A 87 5.33 -8.01 -2.28
CA VAL A 87 4.43 -7.96 -1.13
C VAL A 87 3.00 -8.20 -1.56
N GLU A 88 2.29 -8.98 -0.76
CA GLU A 88 0.89 -9.33 -1.00
C GLU A 88 0.08 -9.08 0.27
N LYS A 89 -1.08 -8.46 0.13
CA LYS A 89 -2.08 -8.33 1.22
C LYS A 89 -1.57 -7.70 2.53
N LEU A 90 -0.54 -6.85 2.45
CA LEU A 90 -0.10 -6.01 3.58
C LEU A 90 -1.20 -5.02 3.98
N ARG A 91 -1.30 -4.75 5.27
CA ARG A 91 -2.37 -3.97 5.93
C ARG A 91 -1.94 -2.56 6.29
N SER A 92 -0.68 -2.42 6.72
CA SER A 92 -0.15 -1.15 7.20
C SER A 92 0.59 -0.41 6.10
N ALA A 93 1.89 -0.62 5.99
CA ALA A 93 2.74 0.09 5.04
C ALA A 93 3.94 -0.74 4.61
N LEU A 94 4.37 -0.54 3.36
CA LEU A 94 5.66 -0.99 2.84
C LEU A 94 6.63 0.20 2.86
N HIS A 95 7.80 0.01 3.47
CA HIS A 95 8.87 0.99 3.45
C HIS A 95 10.13 0.39 2.81
N ILE A 96 10.63 1.05 1.77
CA ILE A 96 11.89 0.72 1.09
C ILE A 96 12.76 1.97 1.17
N HIS A 97 13.92 1.87 1.80
CA HIS A 97 14.81 3.01 2.04
C HIS A 97 16.25 2.64 1.79
N GLU A 98 17.06 3.52 1.17
CA GLU A 98 18.49 3.28 0.95
C GLU A 98 18.78 1.88 0.36
N THR A 99 17.94 1.43 -0.56
CA THR A 99 17.96 0.05 -1.06
C THR A 99 18.16 0.01 -2.56
N SER A 100 18.98 -0.91 -3.03
CA SER A 100 19.18 -1.19 -4.45
C SER A 100 18.45 -2.48 -4.84
N VAL A 101 17.55 -2.40 -5.83
CA VAL A 101 16.81 -3.54 -6.39
C VAL A 101 17.11 -3.64 -7.89
N SER A 102 17.89 -4.63 -8.30
CA SER A 102 18.33 -4.72 -9.70
C SER A 102 18.43 -6.12 -10.29
N ASP A 103 18.42 -6.21 -11.62
CA ASP A 103 18.73 -7.46 -12.34
C ASP A 103 17.82 -8.64 -11.97
N ASN A 104 16.57 -8.36 -11.55
CA ASN A 104 15.60 -9.40 -11.22
C ASN A 104 14.81 -9.81 -12.47
N ASN A 105 14.66 -11.11 -12.70
CA ASN A 105 14.21 -11.68 -13.97
C ASN A 105 12.73 -12.13 -13.94
N HIS A 106 11.78 -11.22 -13.64
CA HIS A 106 10.35 -11.55 -13.72
C HIS A 106 9.42 -10.35 -14.01
N VAL A 107 8.41 -10.09 -13.17
CA VAL A 107 7.34 -9.09 -13.42
C VAL A 107 7.79 -7.69 -13.08
N ALA A 108 8.52 -7.52 -11.98
CA ALA A 108 9.01 -6.23 -11.55
C ALA A 108 10.16 -6.33 -10.55
N GLY A 109 10.91 -5.25 -10.41
CA GLY A 109 11.85 -5.04 -9.31
C GLY A 109 11.12 -4.98 -7.97
N VAL A 110 10.13 -4.10 -7.84
CA VAL A 110 9.24 -4.01 -6.67
C VAL A 110 7.80 -4.24 -7.12
N HIS A 111 7.17 -5.28 -6.59
CA HIS A 111 5.80 -5.67 -6.94
C HIS A 111 4.91 -5.67 -5.70
N VAL A 112 3.90 -4.82 -5.72
CA VAL A 112 2.90 -4.68 -4.66
C VAL A 112 1.57 -5.19 -5.21
N LEU A 113 1.16 -6.39 -4.80
CA LEU A 113 -0.04 -7.03 -5.32
C LEU A 113 -1.11 -7.14 -4.25
N GLY A 114 -2.19 -6.39 -4.41
CA GLY A 114 -3.34 -6.52 -3.54
C GLY A 114 -3.06 -6.26 -2.06
N GLY A 115 -2.19 -5.31 -1.75
CA GLY A 115 -1.77 -5.00 -0.38
C GLY A 115 -0.82 -3.83 -0.33
N ALA A 116 -0.53 -3.33 0.88
CA ALA A 116 0.22 -2.11 1.17
C ALA A 116 -0.42 -0.87 0.53
N MET A 117 -1.53 -0.42 1.10
CA MET A 117 -2.15 0.83 0.65
C MET A 117 -1.19 2.02 0.82
N ASP A 118 -0.35 2.02 1.85
CA ASP A 118 0.76 2.98 1.96
C ASP A 118 2.08 2.34 1.51
N VAL A 119 2.68 2.89 0.46
CA VAL A 119 3.98 2.48 -0.08
C VAL A 119 4.91 3.68 -0.06
N ASN A 120 6.05 3.56 0.62
CA ASN A 120 7.05 4.61 0.69
C ASN A 120 8.40 4.08 0.22
N ILE A 121 8.89 4.61 -0.90
CA ILE A 121 10.19 4.28 -1.51
C ILE A 121 11.04 5.54 -1.48
N THR A 122 12.14 5.53 -0.74
CA THR A 122 12.98 6.72 -0.57
C THR A 122 14.45 6.40 -0.72
N ASP A 123 15.21 7.34 -1.28
CA ASP A 123 16.68 7.25 -1.36
C ASP A 123 17.17 5.91 -1.96
N SER A 124 16.41 5.35 -2.91
CA SER A 124 16.58 3.97 -3.40
C SER A 124 16.83 3.92 -4.91
N ARG A 125 17.38 2.81 -5.38
CA ARG A 125 17.68 2.57 -6.80
C ARG A 125 17.00 1.29 -7.28
N ILE A 126 16.18 1.39 -8.32
CA ILE A 126 15.43 0.26 -8.88
C ILE A 126 15.71 0.20 -10.38
N ALA A 127 16.59 -0.70 -10.79
CA ALA A 127 17.13 -0.65 -12.15
C ALA A 127 17.41 -2.00 -12.79
N TYR A 128 17.39 -2.06 -14.12
CA TYR A 128 17.74 -3.26 -14.90
C TYR A 128 16.88 -4.50 -14.57
N ASN A 129 15.66 -4.31 -14.06
CA ASN A 129 14.76 -5.43 -13.83
C ASN A 129 14.04 -5.80 -15.13
N GLN A 130 13.83 -7.09 -15.33
CA GLN A 130 12.88 -7.60 -16.30
C GLN A 130 11.46 -7.25 -15.81
N GLY A 131 10.66 -6.68 -16.70
CA GLY A 131 9.35 -6.10 -16.38
C GLY A 131 9.48 -4.69 -15.80
N ASP A 132 8.56 -4.33 -14.90
CA ASP A 132 8.47 -2.97 -14.38
C ASP A 132 9.56 -2.68 -13.33
N GLY A 133 9.96 -1.42 -13.16
CA GLY A 133 10.75 -1.04 -11.99
C GLY A 133 9.93 -1.24 -10.72
N VAL A 134 8.82 -0.51 -10.64
CA VAL A 134 7.83 -0.61 -9.56
C VAL A 134 6.46 -0.83 -10.15
N ASN A 135 5.76 -1.87 -9.69
CA ASN A 135 4.38 -2.16 -10.09
C ASN A 135 3.51 -2.29 -8.84
N ILE A 136 2.50 -1.43 -8.73
CA ILE A 136 1.56 -1.39 -7.61
C ILE A 136 0.15 -1.66 -8.14
N THR A 137 -0.43 -2.78 -7.75
CA THR A 137 -1.81 -3.17 -8.07
C THR A 137 -2.66 -3.18 -6.79
N VAL A 138 -3.02 -1.98 -6.33
CA VAL A 138 -3.95 -1.78 -5.19
C VAL A 138 -4.60 -0.40 -5.33
N THR A 139 -5.86 -0.28 -4.92
CA THR A 139 -6.60 0.99 -4.86
C THR A 139 -6.56 1.54 -3.44
N GLY A 140 -6.41 2.86 -3.31
CA GLY A 140 -6.33 3.54 -2.03
C GLY A 140 -4.93 3.73 -1.46
N GLY A 141 -4.83 4.49 -0.38
CA GLY A 141 -3.59 4.79 0.33
C GLY A 141 -2.63 5.72 -0.41
N ASN A 142 -1.47 5.98 0.22
CA ASN A 142 -0.48 6.91 -0.27
C ASN A 142 0.74 6.20 -0.85
N ARG A 143 1.12 6.56 -2.06
CA ARG A 143 2.33 6.08 -2.72
C ARG A 143 3.30 7.23 -2.79
N ASN A 144 4.44 7.12 -2.12
CA ASN A 144 5.48 8.12 -2.15
C ASN A 144 6.76 7.52 -2.72
N VAL A 145 7.31 8.16 -3.74
CA VAL A 145 8.64 7.89 -4.29
C VAL A 145 9.45 9.16 -4.22
N SER A 146 10.47 9.22 -3.36
CA SER A 146 11.31 10.41 -3.23
C SER A 146 12.80 10.13 -3.26
N ARG A 147 13.58 11.06 -3.86
CA ARG A 147 15.04 10.96 -3.96
C ARG A 147 15.55 9.62 -4.51
N SER A 148 14.77 9.00 -5.38
CA SER A 148 15.04 7.65 -5.88
C SER A 148 15.32 7.65 -7.38
N SER A 149 15.96 6.59 -7.87
CA SER A 149 16.16 6.38 -9.31
C SER A 149 15.47 5.09 -9.75
N ILE A 150 14.62 5.19 -10.78
CA ILE A 150 13.94 4.05 -11.38
C ILE A 150 14.26 4.04 -12.87
N SER A 151 15.19 3.17 -13.28
CA SER A 151 15.78 3.28 -14.62
C SER A 151 16.10 1.96 -15.29
N SER A 152 16.11 1.97 -16.62
CA SER A 152 16.57 0.82 -17.42
C SER A 152 15.82 -0.50 -17.14
N ASN A 153 14.57 -0.42 -16.67
CA ASN A 153 13.71 -1.61 -16.54
C ASN A 153 13.06 -1.94 -17.89
N SER A 154 12.80 -3.21 -18.16
CA SER A 154 12.33 -3.67 -19.48
C SER A 154 10.85 -3.39 -19.76
N GLY A 155 10.09 -2.92 -18.76
CA GLY A 155 8.69 -2.49 -18.84
C GLY A 155 8.53 -1.04 -18.41
N TYR A 156 7.55 -0.76 -17.55
CA TYR A 156 7.31 0.57 -17.01
C TYR A 156 8.36 0.94 -15.96
N GLY A 157 8.63 2.24 -15.79
CA GLY A 157 9.42 2.70 -14.64
C GLY A 157 8.65 2.51 -13.34
N PHE A 158 7.59 3.29 -13.18
CA PHE A 158 6.68 3.24 -12.04
C PHE A 158 5.24 3.12 -12.54
N ALA A 159 4.58 2.01 -12.25
CA ALA A 159 3.21 1.72 -12.67
C ALA A 159 2.28 1.53 -11.47
N VAL A 160 1.14 2.20 -11.50
CA VAL A 160 0.04 2.06 -10.54
C VAL A 160 -1.21 1.62 -11.28
N TRP A 161 -1.77 0.49 -10.86
CA TRP A 161 -3.00 -0.09 -11.36
C TRP A 161 -4.07 -0.01 -10.27
N LEU A 162 -5.04 0.86 -10.50
CA LEU A 162 -6.17 1.10 -9.63
C LEU A 162 -7.28 0.12 -9.99
N ASN A 163 -7.47 -0.89 -9.16
CA ASN A 163 -8.61 -1.80 -9.27
C ASN A 163 -9.83 -1.16 -8.61
N ASP A 164 -10.62 -0.42 -9.38
CA ASP A 164 -11.84 0.27 -8.93
C ASP A 164 -13.13 -0.54 -9.20
N SER A 165 -12.99 -1.86 -9.37
CA SER A 165 -14.15 -2.75 -9.50
C SER A 165 -15.10 -2.64 -8.30
N LEU A 166 -16.42 -2.74 -8.59
CA LEU A 166 -17.49 -2.66 -7.59
C LEU A 166 -17.39 -3.74 -6.48
N ALA A 167 -16.59 -4.79 -6.72
CA ALA A 167 -16.37 -5.93 -5.83
C ALA A 167 -14.94 -5.95 -5.23
N THR A 168 -14.30 -4.78 -5.06
CA THR A 168 -12.97 -4.73 -4.45
C THR A 168 -12.99 -5.20 -2.99
N GLU A 169 -12.01 -6.02 -2.62
CA GLU A 169 -11.77 -6.40 -1.23
C GLU A 169 -11.20 -5.22 -0.41
N TYR A 170 -10.70 -4.17 -1.07
CA TYR A 170 -10.00 -3.05 -0.43
C TYR A 170 -10.97 -1.94 -0.03
N VAL A 171 -10.97 -1.56 1.25
CA VAL A 171 -11.69 -0.38 1.74
C VAL A 171 -10.66 0.72 2.00
N TYR A 172 -10.71 1.80 1.23
CA TYR A 172 -9.75 2.90 1.30
C TYR A 172 -10.43 4.23 1.67
N PHE A 173 -9.66 5.15 2.25
CA PHE A 173 -10.16 6.45 2.70
C PHE A 173 -9.45 7.63 2.04
N ASN A 174 -8.24 7.40 1.53
CA ASN A 174 -7.49 8.35 0.73
C ASN A 174 -6.89 7.63 -0.47
N GLN A 175 -6.44 8.41 -1.45
CA GLN A 175 -5.63 7.91 -2.53
C GLN A 175 -4.71 9.03 -3.02
N SER A 176 -3.41 8.80 -2.95
CA SER A 176 -2.42 9.74 -3.47
C SER A 176 -1.21 9.01 -4.05
N THR A 177 -0.60 9.63 -5.06
CA THR A 177 0.65 9.21 -5.66
C THR A 177 1.53 10.45 -5.78
N VAL A 178 2.70 10.43 -5.15
CA VAL A 178 3.68 11.52 -5.15
C VAL A 178 5.01 10.95 -5.60
N ILE A 179 5.60 11.58 -6.62
CA ILE A 179 6.95 11.31 -7.10
C ILE A 179 7.71 12.63 -7.08
N GLU A 180 8.73 12.74 -6.24
CA GLU A 180 9.48 13.98 -6.04
C GLU A 180 10.98 13.73 -6.00
N TYR A 181 11.78 14.69 -6.48
CA TYR A 181 13.25 14.63 -6.46
C TYR A 181 13.83 13.31 -7.01
N SER A 182 13.10 12.63 -7.89
CA SER A 182 13.39 11.29 -8.35
C SER A 182 13.63 11.27 -9.86
N GLN A 183 14.43 10.34 -10.31
CA GLN A 183 14.77 10.16 -11.72
C GLN A 183 14.07 8.92 -12.26
N ILE A 184 13.27 9.08 -13.30
CA ILE A 184 12.61 7.97 -13.99
C ILE A 184 13.01 8.04 -15.45
N LEU A 185 13.99 7.22 -15.85
CA LEU A 185 14.66 7.37 -17.15
C LEU A 185 15.04 6.04 -17.77
N SER A 186 15.10 6.01 -19.11
CA SER A 186 15.56 4.85 -19.89
C SER A 186 14.83 3.53 -19.61
N ASN A 187 13.62 3.56 -19.05
CA ASN A 187 12.74 2.40 -19.01
C ASN A 187 12.19 2.15 -20.42
N LYS A 188 12.01 0.88 -20.81
CA LYS A 188 11.70 0.52 -22.20
C LYS A 188 10.33 1.03 -22.66
N ASP A 189 9.33 0.97 -21.78
CA ASP A 189 7.97 1.40 -22.08
C ASP A 189 7.71 2.82 -21.54
N ILE A 190 6.70 3.01 -20.68
CA ILE A 190 6.33 4.30 -20.11
C ILE A 190 7.10 4.54 -18.80
N GLY A 191 7.61 5.75 -18.60
CA GLY A 191 8.29 6.14 -17.36
C GLY A 191 7.37 6.03 -16.14
N VAL A 192 6.24 6.76 -16.16
CA VAL A 192 5.23 6.74 -15.09
C VAL A 192 3.87 6.43 -15.71
N LEU A 193 3.19 5.42 -15.18
CA LEU A 193 1.85 5.03 -15.57
C LEU A 193 0.93 5.00 -14.36
N GLU A 194 -0.21 5.69 -14.44
CA GLU A 194 -1.34 5.49 -13.54
C GLU A 194 -2.55 5.11 -14.39
N SER A 195 -3.13 3.95 -14.12
CA SER A 195 -4.24 3.42 -14.91
C SER A 195 -5.27 2.71 -14.03
N ARG A 196 -6.52 2.71 -14.49
CA ARG A 196 -7.63 1.99 -13.87
C ARG A 196 -7.82 0.65 -14.56
N LYS A 197 -8.13 -0.39 -13.79
CA LYS A 197 -8.22 -1.76 -14.25
C LYS A 197 -9.57 -2.37 -13.94
#